data_AF-A0A350JIR8-F1
#
_entry.id   AF-A0A350JIR8-F1
#
_cell.length_a   1.000
_cell.length_b   1.000
_cell.length_c   1.000
_cell.angle_alpha   90.00
_cell.angle_beta   90.00
_cell.angle_gamma   90.00
#
_symmetry.space_group_name_H-M   'P 1'
#
loop_
_entity.id
_entity.type
_entity.pdbx_description
1 polymer ?
#
loop_
_entity_poly.entity_id
_entity_poly.type
_entity_poly.pdbx_seq_one_letter_code
_entity_poly.pdbx_strand_id
1 'polypeptide(L)'
;MQLIGFENDWILPLIGFNLIGFGAFVLYASRALLKKHQIINLISALDGMWVVGSFILLILDPFGFPTEGRVLIALAAAWIAYLGIQQYRHNK
;
A
#
# COMPACT_ATOMS: atom_id res chain seq x y z
N MET A 1 -4.83 2.56 -25.38
CA MET A 1 -4.54 3.69 -24.47
C MET A 1 -3.64 3.11 -23.39
N GLN A 2 -2.31 3.27 -23.51
CA GLN A 2 -1.37 2.71 -22.53
C GLN A 2 -1.51 3.50 -21.23
N LEU A 3 -2.25 2.95 -20.27
CA LEU A 3 -2.31 3.49 -18.92
C LEU A 3 -0.97 3.18 -18.26
N ILE A 4 -0.14 4.21 -18.09
CA ILE A 4 1.07 4.20 -17.25
C ILE A 4 2.20 3.27 -17.78
N GLY A 5 2.37 3.15 -19.09
CA GLY A 5 3.57 2.51 -19.69
C GLY A 5 3.75 1.01 -19.44
N PHE A 6 2.75 0.33 -18.87
CA PHE A 6 2.79 -1.13 -18.72
C PHE A 6 2.52 -1.82 -20.06
N GLU A 7 3.35 -2.79 -20.44
CA GLU A 7 3.10 -3.67 -21.59
C GLU A 7 1.93 -4.65 -21.34
N ASN A 8 1.53 -4.85 -20.07
CA ASN A 8 0.51 -5.81 -19.68
C ASN A 8 -0.68 -5.13 -18.99
N ASP A 9 -1.79 -5.07 -19.72
CA ASP A 9 -3.05 -4.45 -19.31
C ASP A 9 -3.68 -5.07 -18.04
N TRP A 10 -3.25 -6.27 -17.62
CA TRP A 10 -3.80 -6.96 -16.44
C TRP A 10 -3.18 -6.51 -15.11
N ILE A 11 -2.01 -5.88 -15.13
CA ILE A 11 -1.27 -5.53 -13.91
C ILE A 11 -2.03 -4.48 -13.09
N LEU A 12 -2.54 -3.43 -13.75
CA LEU A 12 -3.27 -2.34 -13.08
C LEU A 12 -4.59 -2.81 -12.44
N PRO A 13 -5.46 -3.57 -13.13
CA PRO A 13 -6.67 -4.14 -12.53
C PRO A 13 -6.35 -5.08 -11.37
N LEU A 14 -5.30 -5.90 -11.48
CA LEU A 14 -4.91 -6.84 -10.43
C LEU A 14 -4.45 -6.13 -9.17
N ILE A 15 -3.60 -5.10 -9.30
CA ILE A 15 -3.16 -4.27 -8.18
C ILE A 15 -4.35 -3.50 -7.59
N GLY A 16 -5.21 -2.92 -8.43
CA GLY A 16 -6.39 -2.18 -8.01
C GLY A 16 -7.39 -3.04 -7.23
N PHE A 17 -7.68 -4.25 -7.71
CA PHE A 17 -8.59 -5.18 -7.03
C PHE A 17 -8.02 -5.62 -5.67
N ASN A 18 -6.72 -5.87 -5.61
CA ASN A 18 -6.03 -6.19 -4.36
C ASN A 18 -6.11 -5.03 -3.36
N LEU A 19 -5.94 -3.79 -3.83
CA LEU A 19 -6.08 -2.58 -3.03
C LEU A 19 -7.49 -2.43 -2.45
N ILE A 20 -8.53 -2.69 -3.26
CA ILE A 20 -9.93 -2.63 -2.82
C ILE A 20 -10.19 -3.71 -1.76
N GLY A 21 -9.75 -4.95 -2.00
CA GLY A 21 -9.89 -6.05 -1.05
C GLY A 21 -9.17 -5.78 0.28
N PHE A 22 -7.94 -5.25 0.20
CA PHE A 22 -7.17 -4.85 1.37
C PHE A 22 -7.86 -3.70 2.13
N GLY A 23 -8.34 -2.67 1.45
CA GLY A 23 -9.09 -1.58 2.06
C GLY A 23 -10.37 -2.04 2.75
N ALA A 24 -11.12 -2.98 2.15
CA ALA A 24 -12.29 -3.58 2.77
C ALA A 24 -11.93 -4.39 4.03
N PHE A 25 -10.82 -5.13 3.99
CA PHE A 25 -10.30 -5.87 5.14
C PHE A 25 -9.91 -4.92 6.28
N VAL A 26 -9.21 -3.83 5.98
CA VAL A 26 -8.85 -2.79 6.97
C VAL A 26 -10.09 -2.12 7.55
N LEU A 27 -11.09 -1.80 6.73
CA LEU A 27 -12.38 -1.25 7.20
C LEU A 27 -13.12 -2.23 8.11
N TYR A 28 -13.13 -3.51 7.77
CA TYR A 28 -13.73 -4.53 8.62
C TYR A 28 -12.96 -4.68 9.94
N ALA A 29 -11.64 -4.80 9.89
CA ALA A 29 -10.79 -4.97 11.06
C ALA A 29 -10.85 -3.74 12.00
N SER A 30 -10.86 -2.53 11.45
CA SER A 30 -10.99 -1.29 12.21
C SER A 30 -12.36 -1.10 12.87
N ARG A 31 -13.41 -1.81 12.41
CA ARG A 31 -14.74 -1.76 13.04
C ARG A 31 -14.99 -2.92 14.00
N ALA A 32 -14.61 -4.13 13.60
CA ALA A 32 -14.95 -5.36 14.33
C ALA A 32 -13.90 -5.77 15.37
N LEU A 33 -12.64 -5.33 15.24
CA LEU A 33 -11.50 -5.93 15.92
C LEU A 33 -10.62 -4.93 16.69
N LEU A 34 -11.14 -3.73 16.99
CA LEU A 34 -10.45 -2.65 17.74
C LEU A 34 -9.84 -3.09 19.09
N LYS A 35 -10.34 -4.16 19.71
CA LYS A 35 -9.81 -4.69 20.99
C LYS A 35 -8.68 -5.71 20.82
N LYS A 36 -8.41 -6.20 19.61
CA LYS A 36 -7.36 -7.20 19.35
C LYS A 36 -6.13 -6.53 18.76
N HIS A 37 -5.22 -6.09 19.65
CA HIS A 37 -3.93 -5.48 19.28
C HIS A 37 -3.12 -6.29 18.27
N GLN A 38 -3.27 -7.61 18.23
CA GLN A 38 -2.63 -8.49 17.25
C GLN A 38 -3.03 -8.19 15.80
N ILE A 39 -4.29 -7.84 15.54
CA ILE A 39 -4.80 -7.58 14.19
C ILE A 39 -4.38 -6.17 13.73
N ILE A 40 -4.36 -5.22 14.65
CA ILE A 40 -3.86 -3.86 14.38
C ILE A 40 -2.36 -3.94 14.02
N ASN A 41 -1.56 -4.69 14.79
CA ASN A 41 -0.15 -4.88 14.48
C ASN A 41 0.08 -5.61 13.15
N LEU A 42 -0.77 -6.59 12.80
CA LEU A 42 -0.69 -7.28 11.51
C LEU A 42 -0.96 -6.32 10.34
N ILE A 43 -1.96 -5.46 10.46
CA ILE A 43 -2.27 -4.45 9.43
C ILE A 43 -1.12 -3.45 9.30
N SER A 44 -0.60 -2.91 10.40
CA SER A 44 0.55 -2.01 10.34
C SER A 44 1.81 -2.68 9.77
N ALA A 45 2.02 -3.98 10.02
CA ALA A 45 3.11 -4.74 9.42
C ALA A 45 2.92 -4.95 7.91
N LEU A 46 1.69 -5.22 7.46
CA LEU A 46 1.33 -5.32 6.05
C LEU A 46 1.51 -3.98 5.32
N ASP A 47 1.04 -2.88 5.91
CA ASP A 47 1.24 -1.52 5.40
C ASP A 47 2.73 -1.17 5.32
N GLY A 48 3.50 -1.50 6.36
CA GLY A 48 4.95 -1.30 6.38
C GLY A 48 5.67 -2.11 5.28
N MET A 49 5.32 -3.39 5.11
CA MET A 49 5.85 -4.22 4.02
C MET A 49 5.47 -3.67 2.65
N TRP A 50 4.26 -3.14 2.49
CA TRP A 50 3.82 -2.52 1.25
C TRP A 50 4.61 -1.26 0.90
N VAL A 51 4.91 -0.41 1.89
CA VAL A 51 5.78 0.77 1.72
C VAL A 51 7.20 0.36 1.33
N VAL A 52 7.77 -0.63 2.02
CA VAL A 52 9.11 -1.16 1.69
C VAL A 52 9.13 -1.74 0.27
N GLY A 53 8.10 -2.51 -0.11
CA GLY A 53 7.95 -3.04 -1.45
C GLY A 53 7.87 -1.96 -2.52
N SER A 54 7.14 -0.87 -2.23
CA SER A 54 7.04 0.29 -3.11
C SER A 54 8.39 1.00 -3.29
N PHE A 55 9.18 1.16 -2.22
CA PHE A 55 10.54 1.69 -2.34
C PHE A 55 11.46 0.80 -3.17
N ILE A 56 11.38 -0.53 -3.00
CA ILE A 56 12.15 -1.49 -3.80
C ILE A 56 11.79 -1.37 -5.29
N LEU A 57 10.49 -1.29 -5.61
CA LEU A 57 10.02 -1.12 -6.98
C LEU A 57 10.46 0.21 -7.60
N LEU A 58 10.50 1.29 -6.82
CA LEU A 58 10.97 2.60 -7.27
C LEU A 58 12.49 2.64 -7.52
N ILE A 59 13.29 1.90 -6.73
CA ILE A 59 14.75 1.87 -6.85
C ILE A 59 15.20 0.93 -7.97
N LEU A 60 14.63 -0.27 -8.04
CA LEU A 60 15.00 -1.27 -9.04
C LEU A 60 14.37 -1.01 -10.40
N ASP A 61 13.29 -0.22 -10.44
CA ASP A 61 12.52 0.15 -11.63
C ASP A 61 12.29 -1.01 -12.63
N PRO A 62 11.88 -2.22 -12.19
CA PRO A 62 11.80 -3.38 -13.06
C PRO A 62 10.75 -3.25 -14.17
N PHE A 63 9.84 -2.28 -14.04
CA PHE A 63 8.74 -2.04 -14.97
C PHE A 63 8.87 -0.73 -15.77
N GLY A 64 9.99 0.00 -15.63
CA GLY A 64 10.20 1.24 -16.39
C GLY A 64 9.15 2.31 -16.10
N PHE A 65 8.86 2.57 -14.83
CA PHE A 65 7.77 3.48 -14.45
C PHE A 65 8.03 4.90 -14.98
N PRO A 66 7.05 5.55 -15.64
CA PRO A 66 7.17 6.94 -16.02
C PRO A 66 7.31 7.83 -14.78
N THR A 67 8.01 8.96 -14.91
CA THR A 67 8.32 9.88 -13.79
C THR A 67 7.08 10.27 -12.99
N GLU A 68 5.96 10.49 -13.67
CA GLU A 68 4.66 10.80 -13.08
C GLU A 68 4.14 9.68 -12.17
N GLY A 69 4.25 8.42 -12.62
CA GLY A 69 3.88 7.23 -11.84
C GLY A 69 4.75 7.04 -10.62
N ARG A 70 6.06 7.31 -10.73
CA ARG A 70 6.98 7.23 -9.58
C ARG A 70 6.64 8.24 -8.49
N VAL A 71 6.29 9.47 -8.87
CA VAL A 71 5.88 10.52 -7.92
C VAL A 71 4.60 10.12 -7.19
N LEU A 72 3.61 9.57 -7.89
CA LEU A 72 2.37 9.10 -7.28
C LEU A 72 2.61 7.96 -6.28
N ILE A 73 3.44 6.98 -6.63
CA ILE A 73 3.80 5.87 -5.73
C ILE A 73 4.55 6.40 -4.50
N ALA A 74 5.48 7.35 -4.68
CA ALA A 74 6.22 7.95 -3.58
C ALA A 74 5.30 8.71 -2.60
N LEU A 75 4.33 9.48 -3.11
CA LEU A 75 3.35 10.19 -2.28
C LEU A 75 2.46 9.21 -1.50
N ALA A 76 1.98 8.15 -2.16
CA ALA A 76 1.19 7.11 -1.51
C ALA A 76 2.00 6.38 -0.42
N ALA A 77 3.25 6.02 -0.71
CA ALA A 77 4.15 5.39 0.25
C ALA A 77 4.42 6.28 1.47
N ALA A 78 4.65 7.59 1.26
CA ALA A 78 4.83 8.55 2.35
C ALA A 78 3.58 8.69 3.22
N TRP A 79 2.39 8.73 2.60
CA TRP A 79 1.12 8.79 3.32
C TRP A 79 0.87 7.55 4.17
N ILE A 80 1.07 6.35 3.62
CA ILE A 80 0.90 5.09 4.36
C ILE A 80 1.96 4.97 5.46
N ALA A 81 3.20 5.38 5.23
CA ALA A 81 4.23 5.42 6.27
C ALA A 81 3.81 6.32 7.44
N TYR A 82 3.25 7.50 7.15
CA TYR A 82 2.72 8.40 8.18
C TYR A 82 1.58 7.75 8.98
N LEU A 83 0.62 7.09 8.32
CA LEU A 83 -0.47 6.38 8.97
C LEU A 83 0.03 5.23 9.85
N GLY A 84 1.01 4.45 9.37
CA GLY A 84 1.64 3.39 10.14
C GLY A 84 2.35 3.89 11.39
N ILE A 85 3.04 5.04 11.31
CA ILE A 85 3.64 5.70 12.48
C ILE A 85 2.56 6.13 13.47
N GLN A 86 1.44 6.69 13.00
CA GLN A 86 0.35 7.12 13.88
C GLN A 86 -0.34 5.94 14.58
N GLN A 87 -0.54 4.83 13.88
CA GLN A 87 -1.04 3.58 14.46
C GLN A 87 -0.05 3.03 15.51
N TYR A 88 1.24 3.00 15.21
CA TYR A 88 2.26 2.55 16.18
C TYR A 88 2.27 3.41 17.45
N ARG A 89 2.09 4.72 17.31
CA ARG A 89 2.06 5.65 18.45
C ARG A 89 0.79 5.54 19.30
N HIS A 90 -0.37 5.25 18.70
CA HIS A 90 -1.66 5.15 19.40
C HIS A 90 -2.03 3.72 19.85
N ASN A 91 -1.29 2.69 19.42
CA ASN A 91 -1.53 1.29 19.79
C ASN A 91 -0.65 0.82 20.98
N LYS A 92 0.09 1.71 21.63
CA LYS A 92 0.71 1.50 22.95
C LYS A 92 -0.19 2.03 24.05
#